data_AF-A0A957MJC9-F1
#
_entry.id   AF-A0A957MJC9-F1
#
_cell.length_a   1.000
_cell.length_b   1.000
_cell.length_c   1.000
_cell.angle_alpha   90.00
_cell.angle_beta   90.00
_cell.angle_gamma   90.00
#
_symmetry.space_group_name_H-M   'P 1'
#
loop_
_entity.id
_entity.type
_entity.pdbx_description
1 polymer ?
#
loop_
_entity_poly.entity_id
_entity_poly.type
_entity_poly.pdbx_seq_one_letter_code
_entity_poly.pdbx_strand_id
1 'polypeptide(L)'
;MRLTTEQQEVLAAIQTGQHLKVHRTPDGLKRYRLHRVDGSVAGDVSAGTVDRLERGGFIESNMKFPAATFLLTEKGNSAAARITGGRQSPAGPRGAGESQQ
;
A
#
# COMPACT_ATOMS: atom_id res chain seq x y z
N MET A 1 18.35 -8.03 2.91
CA MET A 1 17.84 -7.21 1.79
C MET A 1 17.19 -5.97 2.41
N ARG A 2 17.61 -4.76 2.02
CA ARG A 2 17.11 -3.50 2.60
C ARG A 2 16.04 -2.93 1.66
N LEU A 3 14.84 -2.69 2.19
CA LEU A 3 13.73 -2.12 1.42
C LEU A 3 14.04 -0.65 1.10
N THR A 4 13.74 -0.21 -0.12
CA THR A 4 13.83 1.22 -0.48
C THR A 4 12.72 2.01 0.21
N THR A 5 12.84 3.34 0.28
CA THR A 5 11.81 4.20 0.86
C THR A 5 10.45 3.97 0.20
N GLU A 6 10.40 3.94 -1.13
CA GLU A 6 9.16 3.69 -1.89
C GLU A 6 8.54 2.31 -1.57
N GLN A 7 9.37 1.26 -1.44
CA GLN A 7 8.89 -0.07 -1.05
C GLN A 7 8.30 -0.09 0.36
N GLN A 8 8.94 0.61 1.30
CA GLN A 8 8.46 0.72 2.68
C GLN A 8 7.13 1.48 2.75
N GLU A 9 6.99 2.55 1.96
CA GLU A 9 5.75 3.31 1.88
C GLU A 9 4.60 2.49 1.29
N VAL A 10 4.85 1.69 0.25
CA VAL A 10 3.85 0.77 -0.31
C VAL A 10 3.40 -0.27 0.72
N LEU A 11 4.34 -0.88 1.44
CA LEU A 11 4.03 -1.88 2.47
C LEU A 11 3.22 -1.27 3.63
N ALA A 12 3.64 -0.09 4.11
CA ALA A 12 2.91 0.64 5.15
C ALA A 12 1.51 1.06 4.67
N ALA A 13 1.38 1.54 3.42
CA ALA A 13 0.11 1.90 2.82
C ALA A 13 -0.87 0.72 2.82
N ILE A 14 -0.44 -0.45 2.32
CA ILE A 14 -1.31 -1.63 2.28
C ILE A 14 -1.67 -2.09 3.70
N GLN A 15 -0.74 -2.02 4.66
CA GLN A 15 -1.02 -2.36 6.06
C GLN A 15 -2.04 -1.41 6.71
N THR A 16 -2.06 -0.13 6.33
CA THR A 16 -3.07 0.84 6.79
C THR A 16 -4.45 0.68 6.13
N GLY A 17 -4.64 -0.35 5.30
CA GLY A 17 -5.91 -0.64 4.61
C GLY A 17 -6.01 -0.04 3.21
N GLN A 18 -4.92 0.46 2.62
CA GLN A 18 -4.91 0.88 1.22
C GLN A 18 -4.83 -0.34 0.29
N HIS A 19 -5.36 -0.20 -0.92
CA HIS A 19 -5.42 -1.28 -1.90
C HIS A 19 -4.51 -0.95 -3.09
N LEU A 20 -3.50 -1.80 -3.34
CA LEU A 20 -2.69 -1.72 -4.54
C LEU A 20 -3.38 -2.47 -5.67
N LYS A 21 -3.84 -1.72 -6.68
CA LYS A 21 -4.51 -2.26 -7.86
C LYS A 21 -3.61 -2.20 -9.07
N VAL A 22 -3.71 -3.19 -9.94
CA VAL A 22 -3.12 -3.13 -11.28
C VAL A 22 -4.18 -2.82 -12.31
N HIS A 23 -3.87 -1.86 -13.17
CA HIS A 23 -4.67 -1.45 -14.32
C HIS A 23 -3.84 -1.73 -15.56
N ARG A 24 -4.46 -2.30 -16.60
CA ARG A 24 -3.82 -2.43 -17.90
C ARG A 24 -4.23 -1.24 -18.76
N THR A 25 -3.25 -0.55 -19.34
CA THR A 25 -3.55 0.47 -20.35
C THR A 25 -4.03 -0.20 -21.63
N PRO A 26 -4.72 0.53 -22.54
CA PRO A 26 -5.04 0.02 -23.87
C PRO A 26 -3.81 -0.44 -24.66
N ASP A 27 -2.65 0.16 -24.40
CA ASP A 27 -1.33 -0.27 -24.92
C ASP A 27 -0.82 -1.60 -24.32
N GLY A 28 -1.52 -2.17 -23.35
CA GLY A 28 -1.15 -3.42 -22.71
C GLY A 28 -0.16 -3.30 -21.55
N LEU A 29 0.24 -2.08 -21.16
CA LEU A 29 1.17 -1.83 -20.05
C LEU A 29 0.46 -1.94 -18.69
N LYS A 30 1.14 -2.56 -17.72
CA LYS A 30 0.66 -2.64 -16.32
C LYS A 30 0.99 -1.35 -15.59
N ARG A 31 -0.04 -0.65 -15.11
CA ARG A 31 0.07 0.48 -14.19
C ARG A 31 -0.41 0.07 -12.81
N TYR A 32 0.44 0.29 -11.82
CA TYR A 32 0.15 -0.03 -10.44
C TYR A 32 -0.23 1.25 -9.71
N ARG A 33 -1.32 1.20 -8.94
CA ARG A 33 -1.89 2.38 -8.30
C ARG A 33 -2.39 2.04 -6.91
N LEU A 34 -2.03 2.86 -5.94
CA LEU A 34 -2.54 2.77 -4.57
C LEU A 34 -3.86 3.53 -4.47
N HIS A 35 -4.86 2.86 -3.92
CA HIS A 35 -6.16 3.41 -3.59
C HIS A 35 -6.32 3.47 -2.08
N ARG A 36 -6.77 4.62 -1.57
CA ARG A 36 -7.16 4.76 -0.17
C ARG A 36 -8.47 4.01 0.09
N VAL A 37 -8.80 3.81 1.37
CA VAL A 37 -10.09 3.24 1.81
C VAL A 37 -11.30 4.03 1.29
N ASP A 38 -11.12 5.33 1.07
CA ASP A 38 -12.12 6.26 0.48
C ASP A 38 -12.26 6.11 -1.06
N GLY A 39 -11.47 5.24 -1.69
CA GLY A 39 -11.47 5.04 -3.15
C GLY A 39 -10.59 6.03 -3.92
N SER A 40 -10.25 7.16 -3.31
CA SER A 40 -9.30 8.16 -3.82
C SER A 40 -7.92 7.56 -4.12
N VAL A 41 -7.30 8.01 -5.21
CA VAL A 41 -5.95 7.56 -5.62
C VAL A 41 -4.92 8.20 -4.72
N ALA A 42 -4.15 7.40 -3.99
CA ALA A 42 -3.06 7.86 -3.13
C ALA A 42 -1.79 8.19 -3.94
N GLY A 43 -1.53 7.43 -5.00
CA GLY A 43 -0.35 7.61 -5.86
C GLY A 43 -0.17 6.46 -6.84
N ASP A 44 0.67 6.66 -7.84
CA ASP A 44 1.17 5.59 -8.70
C ASP A 44 2.41 4.92 -8.08
N VAL A 45 2.56 3.63 -8.37
CA VAL A 45 3.68 2.83 -7.91
C VAL A 45 4.42 2.30 -9.13
N SER A 46 5.75 2.42 -9.12
CA SER A 46 6.56 1.90 -10.22
C SER A 46 6.45 0.38 -10.32
N ALA A 47 6.38 -0.14 -11.55
CA ALA A 47 6.32 -1.58 -11.81
C ALA A 47 7.53 -2.32 -11.22
N GLY A 48 8.72 -1.69 -11.20
CA GLY A 48 9.92 -2.29 -10.60
C GLY A 48 9.84 -2.41 -9.08
N THR A 49 9.10 -1.52 -8.42
CA THR A 49 8.85 -1.60 -6.98
C THR A 49 7.93 -2.77 -6.66
N VAL A 50 6.87 -2.95 -7.44
CA VAL A 50 5.94 -4.08 -7.29
C VAL A 50 6.63 -5.42 -7.60
N ASP A 51 7.38 -5.51 -8.70
CA ASP A 51 8.13 -6.73 -9.08
C ASP A 51 9.11 -7.15 -7.97
N ARG A 52 9.87 -6.22 -7.39
CA ARG A 52 10.79 -6.55 -6.28
C ARG A 52 10.06 -7.00 -5.02
N LEU A 53 8.91 -6.42 -4.70
CA LEU A 53 8.12 -6.81 -3.54
C LEU A 53 7.49 -8.19 -3.73
N GLU A 54 7.01 -8.49 -4.94
CA GLU A 54 6.44 -9.78 -5.32
C GLU A 54 7.51 -10.87 -5.31
N ARG A 55 8.64 -10.67 -6.01
CA ARG A 55 9.78 -11.59 -6.00
C ARG A 55 10.37 -11.79 -4.60
N GLY A 56 10.30 -10.76 -3.77
CA GLY A 56 10.72 -10.82 -2.37
C GLY A 56 9.73 -11.57 -1.47
N GLY A 57 8.57 -11.95 -1.97
CA GLY A 57 7.50 -12.60 -1.22
C GLY A 57 6.87 -11.71 -0.16
N PHE A 58 6.90 -10.37 -0.34
CA PHE A 58 6.28 -9.41 0.57
C PHE A 58 4.83 -9.11 0.19
N ILE A 59 4.52 -9.17 -1.10
CA ILE A 59 3.16 -9.02 -1.61
C ILE A 59 2.85 -10.18 -2.54
N GLU A 60 1.57 -10.48 -2.67
CA GLU A 60 1.05 -11.47 -3.61
C GLU A 60 -0.10 -10.88 -4.40
N SER A 61 -0.16 -11.21 -5.70
CA SER A 61 -1.27 -10.79 -6.55
C SER A 61 -2.48 -11.70 -6.32
N ASN A 62 -3.55 -11.14 -5.78
CA ASN A 62 -4.83 -11.81 -5.69
C ASN A 62 -5.59 -11.58 -7.00
N MET A 63 -5.59 -12.59 -7.87
CA MET A 63 -6.23 -12.56 -9.19
C MET A 63 -7.76 -12.72 -9.12
N LYS A 64 -8.41 -12.15 -8.09
CA LYS A 64 -9.88 -12.17 -7.99
C LYS A 64 -10.47 -11.08 -8.88
N PHE A 65 -11.31 -11.51 -9.81
CA PHE A 65 -12.11 -10.66 -10.68
C PHE A 65 -13.00 -9.72 -9.82
N PRO A 66 -13.22 -8.44 -10.20
CA PRO A 66 -12.95 -7.78 -11.50
C PRO A 66 -11.61 -7.06 -11.65
N ALA A 67 -10.73 -7.03 -10.65
CA ALA A 67 -9.41 -6.41 -10.77
C ALA A 67 -8.37 -7.07 -9.87
N ALA A 68 -7.21 -7.40 -10.44
CA ALA A 68 -6.09 -7.93 -9.68
C ALA A 68 -5.63 -6.91 -8.63
N THR A 69 -5.72 -7.32 -7.37
CA THR A 69 -5.34 -6.51 -6.21
C THR A 69 -4.20 -7.22 -5.50
N PHE A 70 -3.21 -6.47 -5.02
CA PHE A 70 -2.10 -7.04 -4.27
C PHE A 70 -2.40 -7.05 -2.78
N LEU A 71 -2.08 -8.16 -2.13
CA LEU A 71 -2.22 -8.36 -0.69
C LEU A 71 -0.84 -8.52 -0.04
N LEU A 72 -0.70 -8.12 1.22
CA LEU A 72 0.49 -8.41 2.00
C LEU A 72 0.52 -9.89 2.36
N THR A 73 1.69 -10.50 2.18
CA THR A 73 1.98 -11.82 2.77
C THR A 73 2.32 -11.65 4.25
N GLU A 74 2.48 -12.75 4.99
CA GLU A 74 2.95 -12.71 6.38
C GLU A 74 4.31 -12.00 6.52
N LYS A 75 5.20 -12.22 5.55
CA LYS A 75 6.51 -11.55 5.46
C LYS A 75 6.36 -10.05 5.19
N GLY A 76 5.46 -9.69 4.27
CA GLY A 76 5.08 -8.29 4.01
C GLY A 76 4.54 -7.60 5.24
N ASN A 77 3.63 -8.25 5.95
CA ASN A 77 3.02 -7.71 7.16
C ASN A 77 4.04 -7.53 8.28
N SER A 78 4.94 -8.50 8.46
CA SER A 78 6.05 -8.39 9.43
C SER A 78 7.00 -7.24 9.09
N ALA A 79 7.31 -7.05 7.81
CA ALA A 79 8.13 -5.92 7.36
C ALA A 79 7.41 -4.58 7.55
N ALA A 80 6.14 -4.50 7.15
CA ALA A 80 5.29 -3.32 7.33
C ALA A 80 5.17 -2.94 8.82
N ALA A 81 4.93 -3.91 9.70
CA ALA A 81 4.82 -3.69 11.14
C ALA A 81 6.10 -3.12 11.77
N ARG A 82 7.28 -3.45 11.22
CA ARG A 82 8.56 -2.87 11.68
C ARG A 82 8.76 -1.43 11.21
N ILE A 83 8.12 -1.06 10.10
CA ILE A 83 8.16 0.30 9.53
C ILE A 83 7.14 1.18 10.25
N THR A 84 5.92 0.68 10.42
CA THR A 84 4.80 1.39 11.04
C THR A 84 4.84 1.36 12.56
N GLY A 85 5.37 0.31 13.17
CA GLY A 85 5.58 0.18 14.62
C GLY A 85 6.57 1.19 15.20
N GLY A 86 7.30 1.93 14.36
CA GLY A 86 8.08 3.10 14.76
C GLY A 86 7.36 4.44 14.60
N ARG A 87 6.17 4.49 13.97
CA ARG A 87 5.48 5.75 13.65
C ARG A 87 3.94 5.72 13.68
N GLN A 88 3.32 4.68 14.23
CA GLN A 88 1.89 4.69 14.51
C GLN A 88 1.63 5.33 15.87
N SER A 89 1.59 6.66 15.88
CA SER A 89 0.57 7.33 16.70
C SER A 89 -0.78 6.86 16.14
N PRO A 90 -1.69 6.31 16.97
CA PRO A 90 -3.03 6.01 16.51
C PRO A 90 -3.62 7.31 15.97
N ALA A 91 -4.10 7.28 14.73
CA ALA A 91 -4.90 8.35 14.19
C ALA A 91 -6.15 8.46 15.06
N GLY A 92 -6.09 9.32 16.07
CA GLY A 92 -7.24 9.69 16.88
C GLY A 92 -8.33 10.25 15.96
N PRO A 93 -9.60 10.10 16.35
CA PRO A 93 -10.70 10.70 15.61
C PRO A 93 -10.45 12.21 15.49
N ARG A 94 -10.62 12.71 14.27
CA ARG A 94 -10.45 14.12 13.88
C ARG A 94 -11.16 15.04 14.86
N GLY A 95 -10.48 16.13 15.21
CA GLY A 95 -10.96 17.14 16.14
C GLY A 95 -12.32 17.73 15.77
N ALA A 96 -13.10 18.02 16.80
CA ALA A 96 -14.17 19.00 16.76
C ALA A 96 -13.87 20.04 17.86
N GLY A 97 -13.52 21.25 17.41
CA GLY A 97 -13.87 22.51 18.07
C GLY A 97 -13.08 22.92 19.31
N GLU A 98 -12.15 23.84 19.11
CA GLU A 98 -11.92 24.95 20.05
C GLU A 98 -13.25 25.63 20.42
N SER A 99 -13.42 26.01 21.68
CA SER A 99 -13.86 27.36 22.07
C SER A 99 -13.53 27.60 23.54
N GLN A 100 -12.69 28.61 23.76
CA GLN A 100 -12.38 29.20 25.07
C GLN A 100 -13.64 29.79 25.72
N GLN A 101 -13.80 29.59 27.02
CA GLN A 101 -13.88 30.61 28.09
C GLN A 101 -14.54 30.02 29.35
#